data_AF-A0A821HLV6-F1
#
_entry.id   AF-A0A821HLV6-F1
#
_cell.length_a   1.000
_cell.length_b   1.000
_cell.length_c   1.000
_cell.angle_alpha   90.00
_cell.angle_beta   90.00
_cell.angle_gamma   90.00
#
_symmetry.space_group_name_H-M   'P 1'
#
loop_
_entity.id
_entity.type
_entity.pdbx_description
1 polymer ?
#
loop_
_entity_poly.entity_id
_entity_poly.type
_entity_poly.pdbx_seq_one_letter_code
_entity_poly.pdbx_strand_id
1 'polypeptide(L)'
;MNTTADGIPMEDPPLLTDITLHEDDLTQEAMTHFSYHTEILHAFETYRRNILENAHLTRIGRHLLFSVIDNLHTNCKKVLNYAAENVELLSGTFPIVGPLTIFGLPRSGTTFLYNLLACDPNCRAPLLTEMSVECVPPIARSDSVKQERRLVATKLARQRREKITGRSDEMVAAHPIHAVEEDYLILRHTGIYIFFVAANVRLSVGHRRLAQRPYE
;
A
#
# COMPACT_ATOMS: atom_id res chain seq x y z
N MET A 1 -24.59 -14.64 13.30
CA MET A 1 -24.71 -14.59 11.83
C MET A 1 -25.30 -13.24 11.49
N ASN A 2 -24.56 -12.39 10.79
CA ASN A 2 -25.05 -11.06 10.43
C ASN A 2 -25.91 -11.20 9.16
N THR A 3 -27.21 -10.91 9.28
CA THR A 3 -28.15 -10.82 8.15
C THR A 3 -28.40 -9.35 7.81
N THR A 4 -28.59 -9.03 6.53
CA THR A 4 -29.15 -7.73 6.14
C THR A 4 -30.62 -7.63 6.57
N ALA A 5 -31.21 -6.44 6.49
CA ALA A 5 -32.61 -6.18 6.83
C ALA A 5 -33.62 -7.11 6.08
N ASP A 6 -33.19 -7.72 4.97
CA ASP A 6 -34.00 -8.60 4.12
C ASP A 6 -33.74 -10.11 4.33
N GLY A 7 -33.01 -10.50 5.37
CA GLY A 7 -32.82 -11.92 5.72
C GLY A 7 -31.93 -12.72 4.75
N ILE A 8 -31.25 -12.05 3.83
CA ILE A 8 -30.22 -12.67 2.98
C ILE A 8 -28.99 -12.95 3.86
N PRO A 9 -28.47 -14.19 3.89
CA PRO A 9 -27.19 -14.47 4.51
C PRO A 9 -26.15 -13.57 3.84
N MET A 10 -25.48 -12.69 4.60
CA MET A 10 -24.29 -12.02 4.11
C MET A 10 -23.23 -13.10 3.90
N GLU A 11 -23.20 -13.67 2.69
CA GLU A 11 -22.12 -14.55 2.27
C GLU A 11 -20.85 -13.69 2.26
N ASP A 12 -19.86 -14.07 3.06
CA ASP A 12 -18.57 -13.38 3.04
C ASP A 12 -18.05 -13.42 1.60
N PRO A 13 -17.61 -12.28 1.04
CA PRO A 13 -17.14 -12.26 -0.34
C PRO A 13 -16.02 -13.29 -0.51
N PRO A 14 -15.98 -14.01 -1.65
CA PRO A 14 -15.03 -15.08 -1.85
C PRO A 14 -13.60 -14.55 -1.68
N LEU A 15 -12.77 -15.33 -0.99
CA LEU A 15 -11.35 -15.00 -0.83
C LEU A 15 -10.69 -14.91 -2.20
N LEU A 16 -9.99 -13.80 -2.46
CA LEU A 16 -9.13 -13.63 -3.63
C LEU A 16 -8.01 -14.68 -3.62
N THR A 17 -8.19 -15.77 -4.37
CA THR A 17 -7.17 -16.82 -4.53
C THR A 17 -6.28 -16.60 -5.75
N ASP A 18 -6.67 -15.67 -6.61
CA ASP A 18 -5.98 -15.20 -7.79
C ASP A 18 -6.58 -13.84 -8.19
N ILE A 19 -5.88 -13.10 -9.06
CA ILE A 19 -6.35 -11.85 -9.67
C ILE A 19 -5.99 -11.86 -11.15
N THR A 20 -6.77 -11.16 -11.98
CA THR A 20 -6.37 -10.91 -13.36
C THR A 20 -5.86 -9.48 -13.47
N LEU A 21 -4.63 -9.33 -13.92
CA LEU A 21 -4.00 -8.02 -14.13
C LEU A 21 -4.23 -7.64 -15.59
N HIS A 22 -5.02 -6.60 -15.81
CA HIS A 22 -5.32 -6.07 -17.14
C HIS A 22 -4.92 -4.60 -17.25
N GLU A 23 -4.55 -4.20 -18.46
CA GLU A 23 -4.29 -2.80 -18.84
C GLU A 23 -5.58 -2.07 -19.23
N ASP A 24 -6.74 -2.74 -19.24
CA ASP A 24 -8.02 -2.21 -19.74
C ASP A 24 -8.47 -0.89 -19.11
N ASP A 25 -7.96 -0.56 -17.91
CA ASP A 25 -8.27 0.71 -17.24
C ASP A 25 -7.28 1.84 -17.59
N LEU A 26 -6.20 1.60 -18.34
CA LEU A 26 -5.30 2.64 -18.82
C LEU A 26 -5.87 3.31 -20.08
N THR A 27 -5.84 4.63 -20.14
CA THR A 27 -6.24 5.36 -21.34
C THR A 27 -5.19 5.21 -22.44
N GLN A 28 -5.62 5.32 -23.71
CA GLN A 28 -4.70 5.25 -24.85
C GLN A 28 -3.63 6.36 -24.78
N GLU A 29 -4.02 7.54 -24.28
CA GLU A 29 -3.12 8.66 -24.00
C GLU A 29 -2.07 8.28 -22.95
N ALA A 30 -2.47 7.63 -21.85
CA ALA A 30 -1.55 7.19 -20.81
C ALA A 30 -0.58 6.12 -21.33
N MET A 31 -1.08 5.12 -22.08
CA MET A 31 -0.23 4.09 -22.69
C MET A 31 0.80 4.69 -23.66
N THR A 32 0.39 5.71 -24.42
CA THR A 32 1.27 6.40 -25.37
C THR A 32 2.33 7.24 -24.66
N HIS A 33 1.94 7.96 -23.60
CA HIS A 33 2.84 8.85 -22.87
C HIS A 33 3.81 8.09 -21.95
N PHE A 34 3.34 7.01 -21.33
CA PHE A 34 4.09 6.23 -20.36
C PHE A 34 4.43 4.86 -20.93
N SER A 35 5.37 4.82 -21.88
CA SER A 35 5.75 3.57 -22.57
C SER A 35 6.22 2.44 -21.63
N TYR A 36 6.61 2.78 -20.40
CA TYR A 36 7.04 1.82 -19.37
C TYR A 36 5.87 1.13 -18.61
N HIS A 37 4.61 1.37 -18.98
CA HIS A 37 3.44 0.74 -18.35
C HIS A 37 3.48 -0.79 -18.47
N THR A 38 4.02 -1.31 -19.57
CA THR A 38 4.18 -2.75 -19.79
C THR A 38 5.15 -3.39 -18.79
N GLU A 39 6.22 -2.69 -18.43
CA GLU A 39 7.22 -3.14 -17.46
C GLU A 39 6.62 -3.15 -16.05
N ILE A 40 5.76 -2.18 -15.73
CA ILE A 40 5.01 -2.15 -14.48
C ILE A 40 4.06 -3.36 -14.41
N LEU A 41 3.33 -3.65 -15.50
CA LEU A 41 2.47 -4.83 -15.58
C LEU A 41 3.27 -6.12 -15.36
N HIS A 42 4.39 -6.28 -16.07
CA HIS A 42 5.27 -7.45 -15.93
C HIS A 42 5.80 -7.64 -14.50
N ALA A 43 6.08 -6.55 -13.79
CA ALA A 43 6.48 -6.61 -12.38
C ALA A 43 5.34 -7.17 -11.50
N PHE A 44 4.11 -6.71 -11.70
CA PHE A 44 2.94 -7.23 -10.99
C PHE A 44 2.59 -8.67 -11.35
N GLU A 45 2.71 -9.06 -12.62
CA GLU A 45 2.54 -10.45 -13.07
C GLU A 45 3.58 -11.37 -12.43
N THR A 46 4.81 -10.88 -12.27
CA THR A 46 5.86 -11.62 -11.56
C THR A 46 5.48 -11.84 -10.10
N TYR A 47 4.93 -10.85 -9.40
CA TYR A 47 4.43 -11.07 -8.04
C TYR A 47 3.25 -12.05 -7.99
N ARG A 48 2.28 -11.90 -8.89
CA ARG A 48 1.12 -12.79 -8.98
C ARG A 48 1.58 -14.25 -9.12
N ARG A 49 2.49 -14.52 -10.07
CA ARG A 49 3.07 -15.85 -10.28
C ARG A 49 3.77 -16.38 -9.03
N ASN A 50 4.64 -15.58 -8.41
CA ASN A 50 5.35 -15.99 -7.18
C ASN A 50 4.37 -16.31 -6.03
N ILE A 51 3.27 -15.58 -5.89
CA ILE A 51 2.25 -15.87 -4.87
C ILE A 51 1.52 -17.18 -5.15
N LEU A 52 1.18 -17.45 -6.42
CA LEU A 52 0.50 -18.69 -6.82
C LEU A 52 1.39 -19.92 -6.61
N GLU A 53 2.67 -19.81 -6.98
CA GLU A 53 3.67 -20.87 -6.86
C GLU A 53 4.12 -21.13 -5.41
N ASN A 54 3.91 -20.17 -4.51
CA ASN A 54 4.31 -20.32 -3.11
C ASN A 54 3.36 -21.25 -2.32
N ALA A 55 3.87 -22.45 -2.02
CA ALA A 55 3.17 -23.48 -1.26
C ALA A 55 3.01 -23.15 0.25
N HIS A 56 3.80 -22.22 0.79
CA HIS A 56 3.75 -21.82 2.19
C HIS A 56 2.68 -20.77 2.49
N LEU A 57 2.10 -20.14 1.45
CA LEU A 57 1.03 -19.17 1.63
C LEU A 57 -0.32 -19.87 1.84
N THR A 58 -0.96 -19.57 2.97
CA THR A 58 -2.34 -19.98 3.24
C THR A 58 -3.32 -19.25 2.31
N ARG A 59 -4.56 -19.74 2.21
CA ARG A 59 -5.62 -19.06 1.42
C ARG A 59 -5.84 -17.61 1.85
N ILE A 60 -5.79 -17.34 3.16
CA ILE A 60 -5.91 -16.00 3.73
C ILE A 60 -4.66 -15.17 3.38
N GLY A 61 -3.46 -15.76 3.47
CA GLY A 61 -2.22 -15.09 3.07
C GLY A 61 -2.23 -14.67 1.60
N ARG A 62 -2.73 -15.54 0.70
CA ARG A 62 -2.94 -15.22 -0.71
C ARG A 62 -3.93 -14.08 -0.89
N HIS A 63 -5.10 -14.16 -0.24
CA HIS A 63 -6.09 -13.09 -0.30
C HIS A 63 -5.53 -11.73 0.13
N LEU A 64 -4.76 -11.69 1.21
CA LEU A 64 -4.14 -10.45 1.69
C LEU A 64 -3.13 -9.88 0.69
N LEU A 65 -2.27 -10.73 0.13
CA LEU A 65 -1.25 -10.29 -0.84
C LEU A 65 -1.89 -9.86 -2.17
N PHE A 66 -2.86 -10.61 -2.67
CA PHE A 66 -3.60 -10.24 -3.88
C PHE A 66 -4.39 -8.95 -3.70
N SER A 67 -5.03 -8.77 -2.54
CA SER A 67 -5.70 -7.50 -2.22
C SER A 67 -4.71 -6.33 -2.23
N VAL A 68 -3.47 -6.53 -1.79
CA VAL A 68 -2.45 -5.47 -1.84
C VAL A 68 -2.01 -5.19 -3.27
N ILE A 69 -1.65 -6.23 -4.04
CA ILE A 69 -1.19 -6.08 -5.42
C ILE A 69 -2.24 -5.41 -6.29
N ASP A 70 -3.49 -5.87 -6.21
CA ASP A 70 -4.60 -5.32 -6.96
C ASP A 70 -4.77 -3.82 -6.68
N ASN A 71 -4.84 -3.44 -5.40
CA ASN A 71 -4.93 -2.03 -5.00
C ASN A 71 -3.74 -1.19 -5.51
N LEU A 72 -2.51 -1.71 -5.44
CA LEU A 72 -1.32 -0.98 -5.89
C LEU A 72 -1.32 -0.77 -7.40
N HIS A 73 -1.66 -1.82 -8.16
CA HIS A 73 -1.76 -1.77 -9.61
C HIS A 73 -2.89 -0.82 -10.05
N THR A 74 -4.06 -0.90 -9.43
CA THR A 74 -5.17 0.05 -9.68
C THR A 74 -4.77 1.49 -9.38
N ASN A 75 -4.09 1.74 -8.26
CA ASN A 75 -3.61 3.08 -7.92
C ASN A 75 -2.60 3.61 -8.94
N CYS A 76 -1.69 2.75 -9.42
CA CYS A 76 -0.76 3.12 -10.47
C CYS A 76 -1.49 3.58 -11.73
N LYS A 77 -2.44 2.78 -12.23
CA LYS A 77 -3.23 3.12 -13.42
C LYS A 77 -3.97 4.45 -13.27
N LYS A 78 -4.57 4.69 -12.10
CA LYS A 78 -5.23 5.99 -11.78
C LYS A 78 -4.26 7.16 -11.85
N VAL A 79 -3.05 7.01 -11.34
CA VAL A 79 -2.02 8.08 -11.38
C VAL A 79 -1.57 8.33 -12.81
N LEU A 80 -1.30 7.29 -13.60
CA LEU A 80 -0.88 7.42 -14.99
C LEU A 80 -1.97 8.08 -15.85
N ASN A 81 -3.23 7.65 -15.73
CA ASN A 81 -4.34 8.28 -16.43
C ASN A 81 -4.49 9.75 -16.05
N TYR A 82 -4.49 10.05 -14.75
CA TYR A 82 -4.61 11.42 -14.26
C TYR A 82 -3.47 12.31 -14.80
N ALA A 83 -2.24 11.81 -14.81
CA ALA A 83 -1.10 12.55 -15.36
C ALA A 83 -1.24 12.78 -16.87
N ALA A 84 -1.72 11.79 -17.63
CA ALA A 84 -1.96 11.93 -19.07
C ALA A 84 -3.09 12.91 -19.40
N GLU A 85 -4.12 12.98 -18.55
CA GLU A 85 -5.22 13.95 -18.66
C GLU A 85 -4.81 15.38 -18.29
N ASN A 86 -3.74 15.54 -17.50
CA ASN A 86 -3.26 16.82 -16.96
C ASN A 86 -1.79 17.05 -17.37
N VAL A 87 -1.54 17.10 -18.69
CA VAL A 87 -0.19 17.17 -19.29
C VAL A 87 0.63 18.37 -18.79
N GLU A 88 -0.01 19.43 -18.30
CA GLU A 88 0.67 20.56 -17.67
C GLU A 88 1.50 20.18 -16.43
N LEU A 89 1.13 19.09 -15.76
CA LEU A 89 1.91 18.50 -14.66
C LEU A 89 3.20 17.85 -15.16
N LEU A 90 3.20 17.38 -16.41
CA LEU A 90 4.32 16.70 -17.07
C LEU A 90 5.22 17.67 -17.86
N SER A 91 4.68 18.80 -18.30
CA SER A 91 5.36 19.78 -19.14
C SER A 91 6.33 20.71 -18.40
N GLY A 92 6.58 20.47 -17.10
CA GLY A 92 7.52 21.26 -16.31
C GLY A 92 6.96 22.58 -15.76
N THR A 93 5.64 22.80 -15.84
CA THR A 93 4.96 23.96 -15.23
C THR A 93 5.24 24.07 -13.73
N PHE A 94 5.41 22.93 -13.07
CA PHE A 94 5.75 22.82 -11.65
C PHE A 94 7.09 22.10 -11.49
N PRO A 95 8.23 22.79 -11.69
CA PRO A 95 9.54 22.14 -11.63
C PRO A 95 9.87 21.72 -10.20
N ILE A 96 10.38 20.50 -10.03
CA ILE A 96 10.93 20.02 -8.76
C ILE A 96 12.36 20.55 -8.65
N VAL A 97 12.54 21.65 -7.92
CA VAL A 97 13.85 22.31 -7.76
C VAL A 97 14.52 21.84 -6.47
N GLY A 98 15.75 21.33 -6.58
CA GLY A 98 16.57 20.95 -5.43
C GLY A 98 15.97 19.85 -4.54
N PRO A 99 15.54 18.70 -5.09
CA PRO A 99 15.05 17.61 -4.25
C PRO A 99 16.16 17.09 -3.32
N LEU A 100 15.83 16.96 -2.05
CA LEU A 100 16.68 16.31 -1.06
C LEU A 100 16.23 14.86 -0.91
N THR A 101 17.06 13.91 -1.33
CA THR A 101 16.78 12.48 -1.17
C THR A 101 17.63 11.90 -0.06
N ILE A 102 17.00 11.13 0.83
CA ILE A 102 17.67 10.48 1.96
C ILE A 102 17.74 8.99 1.68
N PHE A 103 18.95 8.44 1.63
CA PHE A 103 19.18 7.02 1.47
C PHE A 103 19.93 6.46 2.68
N GLY A 104 19.68 5.20 3.00
CA GLY A 104 20.42 4.48 4.03
C GLY A 104 19.82 3.12 4.33
N LEU A 105 20.54 2.33 5.12
CA LEU A 105 20.04 1.03 5.56
C LEU A 105 18.92 1.22 6.60
N PRO A 106 17.96 0.27 6.69
CA PRO A 106 17.04 0.24 7.80
C PRO A 106 17.81 0.32 9.13
N ARG A 107 17.27 1.11 10.08
CA ARG A 107 17.85 1.33 11.41
C ARG A 107 19.13 2.18 11.47
N SER A 108 19.45 2.94 10.42
CA SER A 108 20.55 3.92 10.42
C SER A 108 20.15 5.34 10.86
N GLY A 109 18.91 5.53 11.31
CA GLY A 109 18.39 6.84 11.72
C GLY A 109 17.82 7.69 10.58
N THR A 110 17.71 7.15 9.36
CA THR A 110 17.12 7.83 8.20
C THR A 110 15.68 8.29 8.45
N THR A 111 14.84 7.45 9.05
CA THR A 111 13.45 7.81 9.40
C THR A 111 13.40 8.99 10.38
N PHE A 112 14.33 9.05 11.35
CA PHE A 112 14.41 10.19 12.27
C PHE A 112 14.79 11.48 11.53
N LEU A 113 15.85 11.43 10.70
CA LEU A 113 16.30 12.57 9.90
C LEU A 113 15.20 13.05 8.93
N TYR A 114 14.51 12.12 8.27
CA TYR A 114 13.42 12.40 7.34
C TYR A 114 12.27 13.14 8.03
N ASN A 115 11.82 12.65 9.19
CA ASN A 115 10.78 13.32 9.97
C ASN A 115 11.21 14.70 10.49
N LEU A 116 12.48 14.85 10.89
CA LEU A 116 13.01 16.13 11.35
C LEU A 116 12.98 17.19 10.23
N LEU A 117 13.42 16.82 9.02
CA LEU A 117 13.38 17.71 7.86
C LEU A 117 11.96 18.02 7.40
N ALA A 118 11.03 17.07 7.55
CA ALA A 118 9.63 17.28 7.23
C ALA A 118 8.92 18.30 8.15
N CYS A 119 9.53 18.68 9.28
CA CYS A 119 9.02 19.75 10.13
C CYS A 119 9.29 21.16 9.56
N ASP A 120 10.20 21.33 8.60
CA ASP A 120 10.42 22.62 7.94
C ASP A 120 9.24 22.94 7.00
N PRO A 121 8.51 24.06 7.19
CA PRO A 121 7.40 24.43 6.31
C PRO A 121 7.80 24.66 4.84
N ASN A 122 9.08 24.96 4.59
CA ASN A 122 9.64 25.12 3.25
C ASN A 122 9.97 23.76 2.59
N CYS A 123 10.01 22.67 3.36
CA CYS A 123 10.17 21.33 2.82
C CYS A 123 8.80 20.70 2.51
N ARG A 124 8.77 19.84 1.49
CA ARG A 124 7.61 19.02 1.12
C ARG A 124 7.98 17.55 1.13
N ALA A 125 7.67 16.87 2.23
CA ALA A 125 7.74 15.42 2.30
C ALA A 125 6.40 14.78 1.87
N PRO A 126 6.38 13.67 1.11
CA PRO A 126 5.16 12.92 0.78
C PRO A 126 4.33 12.54 2.00
N LEU A 127 3.02 12.76 1.94
CA LEU A 127 2.10 12.32 3.00
C LEU A 127 1.61 10.90 2.74
N LEU A 128 1.44 10.11 3.80
CA LEU A 128 0.82 8.79 3.71
C LEU A 128 -0.54 8.83 3.00
N THR A 129 -1.32 9.89 3.25
CA THR A 129 -2.64 10.09 2.64
C THR A 129 -2.57 10.25 1.12
N GLU A 130 -1.50 10.84 0.60
CA GLU A 130 -1.26 11.05 -0.84
C GLU A 130 -0.75 9.79 -1.54
N MET A 131 -0.24 8.82 -0.79
CA MET A 131 0.37 7.60 -1.34
C MET A 131 -0.46 6.33 -1.11
N SER A 132 -1.66 6.44 -0.52
CA SER A 132 -2.44 5.27 -0.08
C SER A 132 -3.81 5.16 -0.74
N VAL A 133 -4.87 5.60 -0.05
CA VAL A 133 -6.27 5.27 -0.41
C VAL A 133 -6.75 6.06 -1.63
N GLU A 134 -6.30 7.31 -1.78
CA GLU A 134 -6.67 8.19 -2.90
C GLU A 134 -5.46 9.04 -3.28
N CYS A 135 -4.68 8.55 -4.25
CA CYS A 135 -3.48 9.26 -4.71
C CYS A 135 -3.82 10.44 -5.62
N VAL A 136 -4.94 10.34 -6.36
CA VAL A 136 -5.41 11.36 -7.31
C VAL A 136 -6.89 11.71 -7.06
N PRO A 137 -7.30 12.97 -7.31
CA PRO A 137 -6.45 14.11 -7.64
C PRO A 137 -5.60 14.59 -6.44
N PRO A 138 -4.48 15.31 -6.67
CA PRO A 138 -3.72 15.96 -5.60
C PRO A 138 -4.58 17.01 -4.90
N ILE A 139 -4.36 17.19 -3.59
CA ILE A 139 -5.08 18.18 -2.78
C ILE A 139 -4.10 19.28 -2.37
N ALA A 140 -4.44 20.53 -2.71
CA ALA A 140 -3.65 21.69 -2.31
C ALA A 140 -3.50 21.79 -0.78
N ARG A 141 -2.34 22.26 -0.29
CA ARG A 141 -2.08 22.49 1.14
C ARG A 141 -3.10 23.43 1.80
N SER A 142 -3.66 24.36 1.03
CA SER A 142 -4.66 25.32 1.49
C SER A 142 -6.07 24.72 1.67
N ASP A 143 -6.36 23.56 1.06
CA ASP A 143 -7.68 22.92 1.12
C ASP A 143 -7.78 21.96 2.32
N SER A 144 -7.84 22.53 3.52
CA SER A 144 -7.85 21.78 4.78
C SER A 144 -9.03 20.80 4.87
N VAL A 145 -10.19 21.14 4.32
CA VAL A 145 -11.40 20.30 4.35
C VAL A 145 -11.19 19.02 3.56
N LYS A 146 -10.67 19.09 2.33
CA LYS A 146 -10.38 17.87 1.55
C LYS A 146 -9.26 17.05 2.16
N GLN A 147 -8.23 17.70 2.72
CA GLN A 147 -7.15 17.00 3.40
C GLN A 147 -7.65 16.22 4.63
N GLU A 148 -8.52 16.82 5.45
CA GLU A 148 -9.12 16.16 6.61
C GLU A 148 -9.98 14.96 6.18
N ARG A 149 -10.80 15.11 5.13
CA ARG A 149 -11.59 13.99 4.58
C ARG A 149 -10.71 12.82 4.16
N ARG A 150 -9.62 13.09 3.43
CA ARG A 150 -8.67 12.04 3.00
C ARG A 150 -7.97 11.40 4.19
N LEU A 151 -7.58 12.19 5.20
CA LEU A 151 -6.99 11.67 6.44
C LEU A 151 -7.93 10.68 7.16
N VAL A 152 -9.20 11.04 7.30
CA VAL A 152 -10.21 10.17 7.92
C VAL A 152 -10.39 8.87 7.10
N ALA A 153 -10.48 8.97 5.78
CA ALA A 153 -10.59 7.80 4.90
C ALA A 153 -9.37 6.88 5.00
N THR A 154 -8.16 7.44 4.97
CA THR A 154 -6.90 6.70 5.16
C THR A 154 -6.85 6.01 6.52
N LYS A 155 -7.23 6.71 7.60
CA LYS A 155 -7.28 6.13 8.95
C LYS A 155 -8.26 4.96 9.03
N LEU A 156 -9.44 5.09 8.44
CA LEU A 156 -10.45 4.03 8.42
C LEU A 156 -9.98 2.81 7.62
N ALA A 157 -9.42 3.01 6.42
CA ALA A 157 -8.87 1.94 5.61
C ALA A 157 -7.74 1.20 6.34
N ARG A 158 -6.88 1.95 7.05
CA ARG A 158 -5.81 1.38 7.88
C ARG A 158 -6.37 0.54 9.03
N GLN A 159 -7.31 1.07 9.80
CA GLN A 159 -7.94 0.34 10.91
C GLN A 159 -8.62 -0.95 10.45
N ARG A 160 -9.29 -0.93 9.30
CA ARG A 160 -9.88 -2.12 8.69
C ARG A 160 -8.79 -3.15 8.36
N ARG A 161 -7.70 -2.73 7.73
CA ARG A 161 -6.56 -3.60 7.41
C ARG A 161 -5.93 -4.20 8.67
N GLU A 162 -5.70 -3.38 9.70
CA GLU A 162 -5.13 -3.80 10.99
C GLU A 162 -5.97 -4.87 11.68
N LYS A 163 -7.31 -4.77 11.62
CA LYS A 163 -8.21 -5.80 12.16
C LYS A 163 -8.08 -7.15 11.46
N ILE A 164 -7.76 -7.15 10.16
CA ILE A 164 -7.67 -8.37 9.35
C ILE A 164 -6.27 -8.99 9.47
N THR A 165 -5.22 -8.18 9.34
CA THR A 165 -3.84 -8.68 9.32
C THR A 165 -3.29 -8.93 10.72
N GLY A 166 -3.84 -8.25 11.73
CA GLY A 166 -3.18 -8.05 13.01
C GLY A 166 -1.93 -7.19 12.85
N ARG A 167 -1.60 -6.42 13.88
CA ARG A 167 -0.23 -5.96 14.12
C ARG A 167 0.08 -6.28 15.57
N SER A 168 1.22 -6.90 15.86
CA SER A 168 1.65 -7.01 17.25
C SER A 168 1.97 -5.62 17.80
N ASP A 169 1.77 -5.41 19.10
CA ASP A 169 2.15 -4.16 19.76
C ASP A 169 3.64 -3.85 19.55
N GLU A 170 4.48 -4.88 19.52
CA GLU A 170 5.90 -4.78 19.19
C GLU A 170 6.15 -4.21 17.79
N MET A 171 5.38 -4.63 16.77
CA MET A 171 5.52 -4.12 15.40
C MET A 171 4.95 -2.70 15.25
N VAL A 172 3.95 -2.32 16.05
CA VAL A 172 3.48 -0.93 16.11
C VAL A 172 4.53 -0.04 16.78
N ALA A 173 5.16 -0.51 17.85
CA ALA A 173 6.21 0.23 18.55
C ALA A 173 7.50 0.36 17.74
N ALA A 174 7.90 -0.67 17.00
CA ALA A 174 9.15 -0.67 16.22
C ALA A 174 9.07 0.17 14.93
N HIS A 175 7.87 0.30 14.35
CA HIS A 175 7.61 1.06 13.13
C HIS A 175 6.28 1.82 13.24
N PRO A 176 6.24 2.89 14.06
CA PRO A 176 5.07 3.74 14.13
C PRO A 176 4.83 4.36 12.77
N ILE A 177 3.56 4.35 12.33
CA ILE A 177 3.17 5.00 11.09
C ILE A 177 2.95 6.48 11.37
N HIS A 178 3.57 7.34 10.58
CA HIS A 178 3.49 8.79 10.73
C HIS A 178 2.65 9.42 9.62
N ALA A 179 2.35 10.72 9.75
CA ALA A 179 1.62 11.45 8.71
C ALA A 179 2.47 11.59 7.43
N VAL A 180 3.76 11.80 7.63
CA VAL A 180 4.81 11.78 6.62
C VAL A 180 5.39 10.36 6.58
N GLU A 181 5.54 9.81 5.38
CA GLU A 181 6.02 8.44 5.18
C GLU A 181 7.05 8.38 4.05
N GLU A 182 7.80 7.28 4.02
CA GLU A 182 8.85 7.05 3.03
C GLU A 182 8.27 6.88 1.61
N ASP A 183 9.02 7.37 0.61
CA ASP A 183 8.67 7.37 -0.81
C ASP A 183 8.52 5.96 -1.40
N TYR A 184 8.98 4.94 -0.69
CA TYR A 184 8.80 3.55 -1.07
C TYR A 184 7.31 3.17 -1.28
N LEU A 185 6.36 3.87 -0.64
CA LEU A 185 4.93 3.65 -0.89
C LEU A 185 4.53 4.04 -2.32
N ILE A 186 5.18 5.03 -2.92
CA ILE A 186 4.99 5.39 -4.33
C ILE A 186 5.64 4.33 -5.21
N LEU A 187 6.86 3.87 -4.87
CA LEU A 187 7.56 2.82 -5.62
C LEU A 187 6.78 1.50 -5.66
N ARG A 188 5.98 1.22 -4.62
CA ARG A 188 5.09 0.05 -4.60
C ARG A 188 4.01 0.09 -5.69
N HIS A 189 3.56 1.27 -6.09
CA HIS A 189 2.61 1.40 -7.20
C HIS A 189 3.22 0.93 -8.53
N THR A 190 4.54 1.01 -8.71
CA THR A 190 5.21 0.60 -9.94
C THR A 190 5.68 -0.86 -9.92
N GLY A 191 5.18 -1.68 -8.98
CA GLY A 191 5.63 -3.06 -8.84
C GLY A 191 7.04 -3.19 -8.25
N ILE A 192 7.53 -2.20 -7.49
CA ILE A 192 8.74 -2.35 -6.66
C ILE A 192 8.28 -2.60 -5.23
N TYR A 193 7.96 -3.85 -4.94
CA TYR A 193 7.44 -4.27 -3.64
C TYR A 193 8.54 -4.94 -2.80
N ILE A 194 9.08 -4.19 -1.84
CA ILE A 194 9.93 -4.73 -0.78
C ILE A 194 9.01 -5.35 0.28
N PHE A 195 9.08 -6.68 0.43
CA PHE A 195 8.31 -7.43 1.41
C PHE A 195 8.67 -7.01 2.84
N PHE A 196 7.72 -6.36 3.53
CA PHE A 196 7.72 -6.19 4.99
C PHE A 196 6.50 -6.85 5.64
N VAL A 197 5.78 -7.70 4.90
CA VAL A 197 4.68 -8.48 5.47
C VAL A 197 5.31 -9.62 6.24
N ALA A 198 5.19 -9.58 7.56
CA ALA A 198 5.36 -10.75 8.42
C ALA A 198 4.28 -11.78 8.04
N ALA A 199 4.48 -12.48 6.92
CA ALA A 199 3.60 -13.55 6.45
C ALA A 199 3.72 -14.83 7.31
N ASN A 200 4.08 -14.66 8.59
CA ASN A 200 3.92 -15.66 9.63
C ASN A 200 2.63 -15.40 10.40
N VAL A 201 1.50 -15.24 9.70
CA VAL A 201 0.20 -15.50 10.33
C VAL A 201 0.07 -17.02 10.43
N ARG A 202 0.85 -17.63 11.34
CA ARG A 202 0.42 -18.90 11.94
C ARG A 202 -0.80 -18.53 12.76
N LEU A 203 -1.99 -18.75 12.19
CA LEU A 203 -3.17 -18.94 13.02
C LEU A 203 -2.79 -20.07 13.98
N SER A 204 -2.50 -19.75 15.24
CA SER A 204 -2.27 -20.78 16.24
C SER A 204 -3.60 -21.46 16.47
N VAL A 205 -3.92 -22.45 15.65
CA VAL A 205 -4.92 -23.46 16.01
C VAL A 205 -4.32 -24.16 17.20
N GLY A 206 -4.92 -23.91 18.37
CA GLY A 206 -4.38 -24.25 19.68
C GLY A 206 -3.83 -25.66 19.73
N HIS A 207 -2.50 -25.78 19.64
CA HIS A 207 -1.82 -26.93 20.20
C HIS A 207 -1.76 -26.68 21.69
N ARG A 208 -2.59 -27.41 22.43
CA ARG A 208 -2.41 -27.60 23.87
C ARG A 208 -0.92 -27.88 24.09
N ARG A 209 -0.28 -27.03 24.89
CA ARG A 209 1.05 -27.31 25.43
C ARG A 209 0.98 -28.70 26.06
N LEU A 210 1.57 -29.71 25.40
CA LEU A 210 1.94 -30.93 26.09
C LEU A 210 3.00 -30.49 27.10
N ALA A 211 2.65 -30.69 28.37
CA ALA A 211 3.48 -30.36 29.51
C ALA A 211 4.89 -30.94 29.29
N GLN A 212 5.90 -30.06 29.33
CA GLN A 212 7.27 -30.50 29.55
C GLN A 212 7.31 -31.19 30.91
N ARG A 213 7.66 -32.48 30.93
CA ARG A 213 8.03 -33.16 32.17
C ARG A 213 9.32 -32.51 32.68
N PRO A 214 9.46 -32.27 34.01
CA PRO A 214 10.73 -31.84 34.56
C PRO A 214 11.75 -32.96 34.41
N TYR A 215 12.99 -32.58 34.08
CA TYR A 215 14.17 -33.44 34.18
C TYR A 215 14.38 -33.79 35.66
N GLU A 216 14.47 -35.08 35.96
CA GLU A 216 15.22 -35.63 37.10
C GLU A 216 16.71 -35.70 36.74
#